data_AF-A0A819S590-F1
#
_entry.id   AF-A0A819S590-F1
#
_cell.length_a   1.000
_cell.length_b   1.000
_cell.length_c   1.000
_cell.angle_alpha   90.00
_cell.angle_beta   90.00
_cell.angle_gamma   90.00
#
_symmetry.space_group_name_H-M   'P 1'
#
loop_
_entity.id
_entity.type
_entity.pdbx_description
1 polymer ?
#
loop_
_entity_poly.entity_id
_entity_poly.type
_entity_poly.pdbx_seq_one_letter_code
_entity_poly.pdbx_strand_id
1 'polypeptide(L)'
;MLNKTRKRPLVLDPINDDPVKFLRQFRESVTINYPDEVFQFSITEKSRAILREQISRHRFSILSATDRSEYLLVKYKLDQLKHLNDLIDQEYIKQIYNDCIQYIIKHLSEEYEKGVSYMNRCLMNQTILTNEDICQYQSYIDHAKLADELRESHLRNEVVHSTAFIQYVNQQIEIMFIELKEKEINDPLVRIILDKIKLISNSISDIDQEKYKNICQILVEKLELVITSFKSSVLSNQFDQCISDITKLYDALTILQDHLDYEDMKIKYVQMKEYFLKYLNDSVRKLNLLFNQEKLHKNNIDSLNNCVCMLELVKNTFAFQLHISKETIDDIYENFLLKILNYFEEIIKKINIELKHENIFHILEQFLIELDSIRIISIIEFKTTRSYYSILGKIIEYLHQSKRDVEQLLTDLFRQEEKVNYDKLIKCLLSLKNTQWIEKYRTGVYSDVMSDIEEKF
;
A
#
# COMPACT_ATOMS: atom_id res chain seq x y z
N MET A 1 29.36 -70.39 31.89
CA MET A 1 30.07 -71.63 32.26
C MET A 1 29.03 -72.73 32.23
N LEU A 2 29.07 -73.67 31.28
CA LEU A 2 28.20 -74.84 31.34
C LEU A 2 28.64 -75.64 32.58
N ASN A 3 27.80 -75.70 33.61
CA ASN A 3 28.03 -76.60 34.72
C ASN A 3 28.02 -78.01 34.14
N LYS A 4 29.21 -78.61 33.99
CA LYS A 4 29.32 -80.03 33.64
C LYS A 4 28.47 -80.78 34.67
N THR A 5 27.38 -81.38 34.20
CA THR A 5 26.61 -82.32 35.00
C THR A 5 27.59 -83.36 35.52
N ARG A 6 27.65 -83.55 36.85
CA ARG A 6 28.58 -84.51 37.49
C ARG A 6 28.33 -85.97 37.07
N LYS A 7 27.27 -86.24 36.30
CA LYS A 7 26.90 -87.55 35.80
C LYS A 7 27.40 -87.69 34.36
N ARG A 8 28.16 -88.75 34.09
CA ARG A 8 28.65 -89.10 32.73
C ARG A 8 27.47 -89.06 31.74
N PRO A 9 27.66 -88.55 30.51
CA PRO A 9 26.63 -88.63 29.48
C PRO A 9 26.24 -90.09 29.28
N LEU A 10 24.94 -90.37 29.20
CA LEU A 10 24.44 -91.67 28.75
C LEU A 10 24.82 -91.82 27.27
N VAL A 11 25.72 -92.74 26.96
CA VAL A 11 26.18 -93.04 25.61
C VAL A 11 25.81 -94.50 25.34
N LEU A 12 25.21 -94.76 24.17
CA LEU A 12 24.87 -96.10 23.71
C LEU A 12 25.89 -96.52 22.63
N ASP A 13 26.59 -97.63 22.84
CA ASP A 13 27.27 -98.38 21.79
C ASP A 13 26.24 -99.29 21.10
N PRO A 14 25.83 -99.01 19.85
CA PRO A 14 24.78 -99.75 19.18
C PRO A 14 25.11 -101.23 18.91
N ILE A 15 26.40 -101.60 19.00
CA ILE A 15 26.90 -102.93 18.67
C ILE A 15 27.07 -103.76 19.95
N ASN A 16 27.57 -103.16 21.01
CA ASN A 16 28.00 -103.89 22.21
C ASN A 16 27.09 -103.71 23.42
N ASP A 17 26.25 -102.66 23.45
CA ASP A 17 25.39 -102.40 24.60
C ASP A 17 24.01 -103.06 24.47
N ASP A 18 23.48 -103.51 25.61
CA ASP A 18 22.11 -104.01 25.71
C ASP A 18 21.10 -102.85 25.64
N PRO A 19 20.27 -102.76 24.58
CA PRO A 19 19.33 -101.66 24.40
C PRO A 19 18.27 -101.62 25.50
N VAL A 20 17.91 -102.75 26.12
CA VAL A 20 16.92 -102.78 27.21
C VAL A 20 17.50 -102.14 28.48
N LYS A 21 18.79 -102.35 28.75
CA LYS A 21 19.50 -101.76 29.89
C LYS A 21 19.69 -100.26 29.71
N PHE A 22 20.03 -99.83 28.49
CA PHE A 22 20.11 -98.41 28.15
C PHE A 22 18.74 -97.71 28.27
N LEU A 23 17.68 -98.28 27.69
CA LEU A 23 16.33 -97.71 27.78
C LEU A 23 15.82 -97.65 29.22
N ARG A 24 16.19 -98.63 30.06
CA ARG A 24 15.88 -98.60 31.50
C ARG A 24 16.62 -97.47 32.22
N GLN A 25 17.91 -97.30 31.95
CA GLN A 25 18.70 -96.18 32.49
C GLN A 25 18.23 -94.81 31.99
N PHE A 26 17.79 -94.72 30.73
CA PHE A 26 17.21 -93.50 30.17
C PHE A 26 15.84 -93.19 30.80
N ARG A 27 15.00 -94.20 31.01
CA ARG A 27 13.71 -94.08 31.71
C ARG A 27 13.85 -93.75 33.19
N GLU A 28 14.92 -94.24 33.84
CA GLU A 28 15.28 -93.91 35.23
C GLU A 28 16.08 -92.61 35.35
N SER A 29 16.49 -92.01 34.22
CA SER A 29 17.18 -90.73 34.21
C SER A 29 16.22 -89.64 34.69
N VAL A 30 16.73 -88.73 35.52
CA VAL A 30 15.91 -87.65 36.07
C VAL A 30 15.52 -86.74 34.91
N THR A 31 14.22 -86.70 34.61
CA THR A 31 13.66 -85.73 33.67
C THR A 31 14.08 -84.34 34.08
N ILE A 32 14.54 -83.53 33.13
CA ILE A 32 14.79 -82.13 33.44
C ILE A 32 13.42 -81.46 33.60
N ASN A 33 12.98 -81.31 34.85
CA ASN A 33 11.66 -80.77 35.18
C ASN A 33 11.50 -79.31 34.73
N TYR A 34 12.61 -78.56 34.65
CA TYR A 34 12.67 -77.19 34.17
C TYR A 34 13.82 -77.04 33.16
N PRO A 35 13.61 -77.40 31.87
CA PRO A 35 14.65 -77.35 30.84
C PRO A 35 15.30 -75.97 30.72
N ASP A 36 14.51 -74.92 30.90
CA ASP A 36 14.94 -73.52 30.80
C ASP A 36 15.92 -73.10 31.90
N GLU A 37 15.92 -73.79 33.05
CA GLU A 37 16.89 -73.56 34.13
C GLU A 37 18.22 -74.29 33.91
N VAL A 38 18.21 -75.38 33.13
CA VAL A 38 19.38 -76.24 32.88
C VAL A 38 20.09 -75.85 31.58
N PHE A 39 19.34 -75.52 30.53
CA PHE A 39 19.86 -75.08 29.25
C PHE A 39 19.83 -73.56 29.18
N GLN A 40 20.93 -72.94 29.60
CA GLN A 40 21.11 -71.51 29.41
C GLN A 40 21.75 -71.23 28.06
N PHE A 41 21.29 -70.17 27.39
CA PHE A 41 21.98 -69.61 26.25
C PHE A 41 23.45 -69.35 26.61
N SER A 42 24.37 -69.91 25.83
CA SER A 42 25.80 -69.72 26.07
C SER A 42 26.52 -69.40 24.77
N ILE A 43 27.24 -68.28 24.81
CA ILE A 43 28.12 -67.83 23.74
C ILE A 43 29.56 -68.06 24.20
N THR A 44 30.38 -68.65 23.33
CA THR A 44 31.83 -68.77 23.58
C THR A 44 32.50 -67.38 23.53
N GLU A 45 33.63 -67.20 24.21
CA GLU A 45 34.36 -65.92 24.15
C GLU A 45 34.75 -65.52 22.71
N LYS A 46 35.12 -66.50 21.87
CA LYS A 46 35.42 -66.27 20.46
C LYS A 46 34.20 -65.76 19.69
N SER A 47 33.04 -66.40 19.89
CA SER A 47 31.77 -65.95 19.30
C SER A 47 31.37 -64.57 19.82
N ARG A 48 31.60 -64.26 21.11
CA ARG A 48 31.33 -62.95 21.70
C ARG A 48 32.20 -61.86 21.08
N ALA A 49 33.49 -62.15 20.86
CA ALA A 49 34.42 -61.21 20.22
C ALA A 49 33.98 -60.88 18.79
N ILE A 50 33.63 -61.90 17.99
CA ILE A 50 33.13 -61.71 16.61
C ILE A 50 31.82 -60.90 16.62
N LEU A 51 30.91 -61.21 17.54
CA LEU A 51 29.64 -60.51 17.68
C LEU A 51 29.85 -59.02 18.02
N ARG A 52 30.74 -58.72 18.97
CA ARG A 52 31.11 -57.34 19.31
C ARG A 52 31.73 -56.58 18.13
N GLU A 53 32.58 -57.24 17.35
CA GLU A 53 33.17 -56.65 16.16
C GLU A 53 32.10 -56.32 15.12
N GLN A 54 31.18 -57.25 14.86
CA GLN A 54 30.09 -57.05 13.92
C GLN A 54 29.15 -55.92 14.35
N ILE A 55 28.77 -55.86 15.62
CA ILE A 55 27.95 -54.79 16.18
C ILE A 55 28.68 -53.44 16.05
N SER A 56 29.98 -53.39 16.32
CA SER A 56 30.77 -52.17 16.16
C SER A 56 30.82 -51.70 14.71
N ARG A 57 30.93 -52.63 13.74
CA ARG A 57 30.85 -52.33 12.31
C ARG A 57 29.48 -51.78 11.91
N HIS A 58 28.40 -52.37 12.43
CA HIS A 58 27.04 -51.87 12.21
C HIS A 58 26.86 -50.47 12.79
N ARG A 59 27.29 -50.24 14.03
CA ARG A 59 27.28 -48.91 14.66
C ARG A 59 28.03 -47.89 13.80
N PHE A 60 29.27 -48.18 13.42
CA PHE A 60 30.05 -47.25 12.59
C PHE A 60 29.37 -46.96 11.24
N SER A 61 28.82 -47.99 10.60
CA SER A 61 28.07 -47.83 9.35
C SER A 61 26.83 -46.97 9.51
N ILE A 62 26.10 -47.11 10.63
CA ILE A 62 24.91 -46.31 10.94
C ILE A 62 25.31 -44.84 11.12
N LEU A 63 26.30 -44.56 11.97
CA LEU A 63 26.75 -43.19 12.24
C LEU A 63 27.22 -42.51 10.95
N SER A 64 28.12 -43.18 10.21
CA SER A 64 28.66 -42.64 8.95
C SER A 64 27.61 -42.44 7.86
N ALA A 65 26.61 -43.32 7.76
CA ALA A 65 25.51 -43.15 6.81
C ALA A 65 24.55 -42.03 7.24
N THR A 66 24.38 -41.83 8.55
CA THR A 66 23.57 -40.73 9.11
C THR A 66 24.19 -39.38 8.75
N ASP A 67 25.51 -39.22 8.90
CA ASP A 67 26.24 -38.01 8.52
C ASP A 67 26.14 -37.67 7.02
N ARG A 68 25.89 -38.68 6.18
CA ARG A 68 25.70 -38.53 4.72
C ARG A 68 24.22 -38.45 4.30
N SER A 69 23.29 -38.43 5.25
CA SER A 69 21.84 -38.48 5.00
C SER A 69 21.38 -39.70 4.19
N GLU A 70 22.12 -40.82 4.24
CA GLU A 70 21.80 -42.09 3.57
C GLU A 70 20.81 -42.92 4.42
N TYR A 71 19.62 -42.36 4.68
CA TYR A 71 18.68 -42.90 5.67
C TYR A 71 18.13 -44.30 5.32
N LEU A 72 18.09 -44.68 4.04
CA LEU A 72 17.77 -46.05 3.62
C LEU A 72 18.82 -47.07 4.10
N LEU A 73 20.11 -46.71 4.02
CA LEU A 73 21.20 -47.56 4.52
C LEU A 73 21.18 -47.62 6.04
N VAL A 74 20.91 -46.48 6.70
CA VAL A 74 20.72 -46.42 8.16
C VAL A 74 19.63 -47.38 8.60
N LYS A 75 18.47 -47.35 7.93
CA LYS A 75 17.32 -48.23 8.21
C LYS A 75 17.71 -49.69 8.09
N TYR A 76 18.29 -50.06 6.95
CA TYR A 76 18.76 -51.43 6.72
C TYR A 76 19.71 -51.92 7.83
N LYS A 77 20.62 -51.07 8.30
CA LYS A 77 21.57 -51.42 9.36
C LYS A 77 20.92 -51.48 10.74
N LEU A 78 19.96 -50.60 11.03
CA LEU A 78 19.17 -50.66 12.26
C LEU A 78 18.28 -51.91 12.31
N ASP A 79 17.66 -52.30 11.20
CA ASP A 79 16.90 -53.54 11.08
C ASP A 79 17.78 -54.76 11.37
N GLN A 80 19.00 -54.80 10.81
CA GLN A 80 19.98 -55.85 11.11
C GLN A 80 20.34 -55.89 12.61
N LEU A 81 20.58 -54.73 13.21
CA LEU A 81 20.97 -54.63 14.62
C LEU A 81 19.81 -54.99 15.55
N LYS A 82 18.58 -54.61 15.21
CA LYS A 82 17.35 -54.96 15.93
C LYS A 82 17.09 -56.46 15.85
N HIS A 83 17.14 -57.05 14.66
CA HIS A 83 16.99 -58.49 14.48
C HIS A 83 18.04 -59.29 15.27
N LEU A 84 19.28 -58.82 15.29
CA LEU A 84 20.35 -59.42 16.09
C LEU A 84 20.07 -59.32 17.59
N ASN A 85 19.55 -58.19 18.06
CA ASN A 85 19.15 -57.99 19.45
C ASN A 85 18.00 -58.93 19.84
N ASP A 86 16.99 -59.07 18.99
CA ASP A 86 15.82 -59.93 19.24
C ASP A 86 16.19 -61.42 19.28
N LEU A 87 17.22 -61.85 18.53
CA LEU A 87 17.69 -63.24 18.52
C LEU A 87 18.57 -63.63 19.71
N ILE A 88 19.42 -62.71 20.18
CA ILE A 88 20.48 -63.02 21.16
C ILE A 88 20.11 -62.51 22.56
N ASP A 89 19.25 -61.50 22.65
CA ASP A 89 18.75 -60.86 23.89
C ASP A 89 19.87 -60.56 24.90
N GLN A 90 20.72 -59.60 24.55
CA GLN A 90 21.84 -59.17 25.40
C GLN A 90 21.83 -57.66 25.58
N GLU A 91 21.93 -57.22 26.84
CA GLU A 91 21.80 -55.81 27.22
C GLU A 91 22.76 -54.87 26.47
N TYR A 92 23.99 -55.32 26.20
CA TYR A 92 24.97 -54.49 25.47
C TYR A 92 24.59 -54.25 24.00
N ILE A 93 23.86 -55.17 23.35
CA ILE A 93 23.39 -55.00 21.96
C ILE A 93 22.26 -53.97 21.96
N LYS A 94 21.32 -54.11 22.89
CA LYS A 94 20.23 -53.17 23.14
C LYS A 94 20.76 -51.77 23.44
N GLN A 95 21.79 -51.65 24.27
CA GLN A 95 22.44 -50.38 24.55
C GLN A 95 23.02 -49.73 23.29
N ILE A 96 23.75 -50.50 22.47
CA ILE A 96 24.32 -49.96 21.21
C ILE A 96 23.23 -49.57 20.21
N TYR A 97 22.15 -50.34 20.12
CA TYR A 97 20.97 -49.99 19.32
C TYR A 97 20.35 -48.66 19.78
N ASN A 98 20.14 -48.50 21.08
CA ASN A 98 19.60 -47.27 21.66
C ASN A 98 20.55 -46.07 21.46
N ASP A 99 21.87 -46.26 21.62
CA ASP A 99 22.87 -45.22 21.36
C ASP A 99 22.82 -44.75 19.90
N CYS A 100 22.63 -45.68 18.95
CA CYS A 100 22.47 -45.34 17.53
C CYS A 100 21.19 -44.54 17.29
N ILE A 101 20.06 -44.95 17.90
CA ILE A 101 18.80 -44.20 17.80
C ILE A 101 18.98 -42.79 18.34
N GLN A 102 19.54 -42.63 19.55
CA GLN A 102 19.72 -41.32 20.17
C GLN A 102 20.61 -40.40 19.34
N TYR A 103 21.65 -40.95 18.72
CA TYR A 103 22.47 -40.19 17.79
C TYR A 103 21.68 -39.72 16.56
N ILE A 104 20.86 -40.58 15.96
CA ILE A 104 20.03 -40.23 14.80
C ILE A 104 19.00 -39.16 15.17
N ILE A 105 18.31 -39.31 16.31
CA ILE A 105 17.34 -38.32 16.83
C ILE A 105 18.02 -36.95 16.99
N LYS A 106 19.22 -36.93 17.59
CA LYS A 106 19.99 -35.71 17.77
C LYS A 106 20.38 -35.08 16.43
N HIS A 107 20.90 -35.88 15.49
CA HIS A 107 21.28 -35.40 14.16
C HIS A 107 20.09 -34.80 13.41
N LEU A 108 18.93 -35.46 13.40
CA LEU A 108 17.73 -34.95 12.73
C LEU A 108 17.20 -33.65 13.36
N SER A 109 17.26 -33.55 14.69
CA SER A 109 16.92 -32.31 15.40
C SER A 109 17.85 -31.16 15.03
N GLU A 110 19.17 -31.41 15.00
CA GLU A 110 20.17 -30.41 14.59
C GLU A 110 19.99 -29.96 13.13
N GLU A 111 19.68 -30.90 12.21
CA GLU A 111 19.40 -30.57 10.82
C GLU A 111 18.13 -29.70 10.66
N TYR A 112 17.08 -29.99 11.44
CA TYR A 112 15.89 -29.14 11.49
C TYR A 112 16.21 -27.72 11.97
N GLU A 113 16.94 -27.58 13.08
CA GLU A 113 17.34 -26.28 13.61
C GLU A 113 18.19 -25.50 12.61
N LYS A 114 19.14 -26.16 11.92
CA LYS A 114 19.94 -25.54 10.86
C LYS A 114 19.06 -25.05 9.70
N GLY A 115 18.15 -25.89 9.21
CA GLY A 115 17.25 -25.53 8.12
C GLY A 115 16.34 -24.35 8.47
N VAL A 116 15.75 -24.36 9.67
CA VAL A 116 14.93 -23.26 10.19
C VAL A 116 15.73 -21.98 10.35
N SER A 117 16.91 -22.05 10.97
CA SER A 117 17.81 -20.90 11.15
C SER A 117 18.24 -20.30 9.81
N TYR A 118 18.57 -21.16 8.84
CA TYR A 118 18.91 -20.75 7.49
C TYR A 118 17.75 -20.02 6.81
N MET A 119 16.54 -20.58 6.85
CA MET A 119 15.36 -19.96 6.24
C MET A 119 15.03 -18.61 6.88
N ASN A 120 15.13 -18.49 8.22
CA ASN A 120 14.93 -17.22 8.92
C ASN A 120 15.87 -16.12 8.46
N ARG A 121 17.15 -16.47 8.27
CA ARG A 121 18.13 -15.52 7.75
C ARG A 121 17.74 -15.06 6.35
N CYS A 122 17.25 -15.95 5.50
CA CYS A 122 16.82 -15.63 4.13
C CYS A 122 15.52 -14.82 4.09
N LEU A 123 14.67 -14.95 5.11
CA LEU A 123 13.38 -14.25 5.22
C LEU A 123 13.46 -12.86 5.85
N MET A 124 14.59 -12.44 6.43
CA MET A 124 14.74 -11.11 7.03
C MET A 124 14.35 -9.97 6.08
N ASN A 125 13.70 -8.91 6.59
CA ASN A 125 13.01 -7.91 5.75
C ASN A 125 13.85 -7.23 4.65
N GLN A 126 15.17 -7.18 4.79
CA GLN A 126 16.08 -6.57 3.80
C GLN A 126 16.74 -7.56 2.84
N THR A 127 16.59 -8.87 3.07
CA THR A 127 17.19 -9.90 2.21
C THR A 127 16.27 -10.20 1.02
N ILE A 128 16.87 -10.32 -0.15
CA ILE A 128 16.20 -10.82 -1.35
C ILE A 128 16.32 -12.34 -1.32
N LEU A 129 15.17 -13.02 -1.35
CA LEU A 129 15.12 -14.48 -1.39
C LEU A 129 15.31 -14.94 -2.84
N THR A 130 16.23 -15.88 -3.06
CA THR A 130 16.54 -16.41 -4.39
C THR A 130 16.06 -17.85 -4.57
N ASN A 131 16.02 -18.32 -5.81
CA ASN A 131 15.72 -19.73 -6.10
C ASN A 131 16.75 -20.67 -5.46
N GLU A 132 18.02 -20.26 -5.40
CA GLU A 132 19.09 -21.06 -4.78
C GLU A 132 18.82 -21.25 -3.29
N ASP A 133 18.34 -20.21 -2.60
CA ASP A 133 17.98 -20.29 -1.18
C ASP A 133 16.83 -21.27 -0.95
N ILE A 134 15.82 -21.23 -1.82
CA ILE A 134 14.70 -22.17 -1.77
C ILE A 134 15.16 -23.59 -2.05
N CYS A 135 15.99 -23.81 -3.07
CA CYS A 135 16.54 -25.14 -3.37
C CYS A 135 17.37 -25.69 -2.21
N GLN A 136 18.15 -24.84 -1.54
CA GLN A 136 18.88 -25.24 -0.33
C GLN A 136 17.90 -25.61 0.78
N TYR A 137 16.83 -24.84 1.01
CA TYR A 137 15.82 -25.20 2.01
C TYR A 137 15.08 -26.50 1.67
N GLN A 138 14.76 -26.72 0.39
CA GLN A 138 14.15 -27.95 -0.11
C GLN A 138 15.03 -29.18 0.15
N SER A 139 16.36 -29.04 0.07
CA SER A 139 17.25 -30.16 0.40
C SER A 139 17.09 -30.65 1.86
N TYR A 140 16.85 -29.75 2.82
CA TYR A 140 16.53 -30.13 4.20
C TYR A 140 15.19 -30.86 4.31
N ILE A 141 14.18 -30.42 3.54
CA ILE A 141 12.87 -31.09 3.46
C ILE A 141 13.03 -32.51 2.89
N ASP A 142 13.80 -32.66 1.80
CA ASP A 142 14.01 -33.94 1.15
C ASP A 142 14.80 -34.91 2.04
N HIS A 143 15.83 -34.43 2.74
CA HIS A 143 16.53 -35.21 3.74
C HIS A 143 15.60 -35.68 4.87
N ALA A 144 14.71 -34.80 5.35
CA ALA A 144 13.72 -35.16 6.37
C ALA A 144 12.70 -36.20 5.84
N LYS A 145 12.25 -36.06 4.58
CA LYS A 145 11.36 -37.04 3.93
C LYS A 145 12.00 -38.42 3.84
N LEU A 146 13.29 -38.50 3.51
CA LEU A 146 14.04 -39.76 3.51
C LEU A 146 14.14 -40.39 4.91
N ALA A 147 14.13 -39.57 5.96
CA ALA A 147 14.15 -40.02 7.35
C ALA A 147 12.75 -40.42 7.88
N ASP A 148 11.65 -40.05 7.22
CA ASP A 148 10.30 -40.39 7.69
C ASP A 148 10.09 -41.92 7.76
N GLU A 149 10.68 -42.70 6.86
CA GLU A 149 10.63 -44.18 6.92
C GLU A 149 11.33 -44.76 8.16
N LEU A 150 12.40 -44.10 8.65
CA LEU A 150 13.09 -44.49 9.88
C LEU A 150 12.20 -44.23 11.10
N ARG A 151 11.37 -43.19 11.03
CA ARG A 151 10.48 -42.82 12.12
C ARG A 151 9.46 -43.92 12.42
N GLU A 152 8.80 -44.41 11.37
CA GLU A 152 7.77 -45.44 11.49
C GLU A 152 8.33 -46.78 11.99
N SER A 153 9.60 -47.07 11.72
CA SER A 153 10.24 -48.36 12.00
C SER A 153 11.07 -48.41 13.29
N HIS A 154 11.77 -47.32 13.63
CA HIS A 154 12.76 -47.29 14.72
C HIS A 154 12.62 -46.11 15.68
N LEU A 155 12.32 -44.89 15.19
CA LEU A 155 12.49 -43.65 15.99
C LEU A 155 11.23 -43.19 16.74
N ARG A 156 10.03 -43.67 16.38
CA ARG A 156 8.74 -43.29 17.01
C ARG A 156 8.51 -41.76 16.99
N ASN A 157 7.69 -41.23 17.90
CA ASN A 157 7.25 -39.82 17.93
C ASN A 157 8.31 -38.81 18.42
N GLU A 158 9.54 -39.23 18.70
CA GLU A 158 10.58 -38.38 19.29
C GLU A 158 11.31 -37.49 18.26
N VAL A 159 10.99 -37.63 16.97
CA VAL A 159 11.70 -36.97 15.87
C VAL A 159 10.82 -35.99 15.11
N VAL A 160 11.43 -34.86 14.70
CA VAL A 160 10.80 -33.86 13.85
C VAL A 160 10.42 -34.46 12.49
N HIS A 161 9.14 -34.42 12.16
CA HIS A 161 8.62 -34.90 10.88
C HIS A 161 8.95 -33.93 9.74
N SER A 162 9.07 -34.44 8.51
CA SER A 162 9.27 -33.58 7.33
C SER A 162 8.23 -32.47 7.19
N THR A 163 6.98 -32.71 7.60
CA THR A 163 5.92 -31.69 7.58
C THR A 163 6.18 -30.50 8.50
N ALA A 164 7.05 -30.62 9.50
CA ALA A 164 7.38 -29.52 10.40
C ALA A 164 8.06 -28.36 9.65
N PHE A 165 8.90 -28.65 8.64
CA PHE A 165 9.49 -27.63 7.78
C PHE A 165 8.41 -26.87 6.98
N ILE A 166 7.43 -27.59 6.43
CA ILE A 166 6.32 -26.99 5.68
C ILE A 166 5.42 -26.16 6.60
N GLN A 167 5.14 -26.67 7.81
CA GLN A 167 4.40 -25.93 8.83
C GLN A 167 5.13 -24.65 9.24
N TYR A 168 6.46 -24.73 9.38
CA TYR A 168 7.30 -23.59 9.70
C TYR A 168 7.20 -22.49 8.63
N VAL A 169 7.40 -22.85 7.35
CA VAL A 169 7.27 -21.88 6.26
C VAL A 169 5.86 -21.30 6.18
N ASN A 170 4.83 -22.11 6.37
CA ASN A 170 3.45 -21.62 6.44
C ASN A 170 3.26 -20.59 7.55
N GLN A 171 3.80 -20.82 8.75
CA GLN A 171 3.76 -19.85 9.84
C GLN A 171 4.47 -18.54 9.48
N GLN A 172 5.63 -18.61 8.80
CA GLN A 172 6.34 -17.42 8.34
C GLN A 172 5.54 -16.64 7.28
N ILE A 173 4.84 -17.33 6.37
CA ILE A 173 3.93 -16.68 5.42
C ILE A 173 2.80 -15.95 6.15
N GLU A 174 2.19 -16.57 7.17
CA GLU A 174 1.14 -15.92 7.95
C GLU A 174 1.64 -14.66 8.66
N ILE A 175 2.86 -14.69 9.21
CA ILE A 175 3.50 -13.50 9.82
C ILE A 175 3.68 -12.41 8.77
N MET A 176 4.25 -12.75 7.61
CA MET A 176 4.42 -11.80 6.49
C MET A 176 3.09 -11.22 6.00
N PHE A 177 1.99 -11.98 6.04
CA PHE A 177 0.66 -11.47 5.73
C PHE A 177 0.14 -10.46 6.73
N ILE A 178 0.37 -10.69 8.03
CA ILE A 178 0.01 -9.72 9.06
C ILE A 178 0.79 -8.42 8.82
N GLU A 179 2.09 -8.51 8.56
CA GLU A 179 2.93 -7.34 8.26
C GLU A 179 2.45 -6.57 7.01
N LEU A 180 2.07 -7.27 5.93
CA LEU A 180 1.53 -6.62 4.72
C LEU A 180 0.18 -5.93 4.94
N LYS A 181 -0.65 -6.44 5.87
CA LYS A 181 -1.92 -5.80 6.22
C LYS A 181 -1.72 -4.48 6.96
N GLU A 182 -0.66 -4.36 7.76
CA GLU A 182 -0.36 -3.12 8.50
C GLU A 182 0.38 -2.08 7.66
N LYS A 183 1.13 -2.51 6.64
CA LYS A 183 1.91 -1.61 5.79
C LYS A 183 1.05 -0.78 4.83
N GLU A 184 1.51 0.44 4.56
CA GLU A 184 0.99 1.26 3.47
C GLU A 184 1.39 0.69 2.12
N ILE A 185 0.59 0.96 1.09
CA ILE A 185 0.75 0.37 -0.24
C ILE A 185 1.97 0.89 -1.01
N ASN A 186 2.46 2.07 -0.63
CA ASN A 186 3.66 2.70 -1.18
C ASN A 186 4.94 2.38 -0.38
N ASP A 187 4.89 1.49 0.61
CA ASP A 187 6.09 1.05 1.33
C ASP A 187 6.92 0.09 0.44
N PRO A 188 8.20 0.39 0.15
CA PRO A 188 9.06 -0.48 -0.66
C PRO A 188 9.19 -1.91 -0.13
N LEU A 189 9.04 -2.13 1.18
CA LEU A 189 9.10 -3.45 1.80
C LEU A 189 7.95 -4.35 1.33
N VAL A 190 6.82 -3.79 0.89
CA VAL A 190 5.68 -4.55 0.36
C VAL A 190 6.14 -5.42 -0.82
N ARG A 191 6.94 -4.87 -1.73
CA ARG A 191 7.48 -5.63 -2.87
C ARG A 191 8.34 -6.81 -2.41
N ILE A 192 9.29 -6.55 -1.51
CA ILE A 192 10.23 -7.58 -1.03
C ILE A 192 9.46 -8.74 -0.37
N ILE A 193 8.45 -8.42 0.44
CA ILE A 193 7.64 -9.45 1.12
C ILE A 193 6.79 -10.22 0.10
N LEU A 194 6.16 -9.55 -0.87
CA LEU A 194 5.37 -10.22 -1.90
C LEU A 194 6.23 -11.12 -2.80
N ASP A 195 7.43 -10.68 -3.17
CA ASP A 195 8.39 -11.47 -3.96
C ASP A 195 8.76 -12.76 -3.22
N LYS A 196 9.03 -12.68 -1.91
CA LYS A 196 9.29 -13.85 -1.06
C LYS A 196 8.11 -14.81 -1.06
N ILE A 197 6.90 -14.32 -0.78
CA ILE A 197 5.70 -15.16 -0.70
C ILE A 197 5.41 -15.82 -2.05
N LYS A 198 5.52 -15.07 -3.15
CA LYS A 198 5.36 -15.58 -4.52
C LYS A 198 6.35 -16.70 -4.81
N LEU A 199 7.62 -16.48 -4.49
CA LEU A 199 8.68 -17.46 -4.74
C LEU A 199 8.48 -18.75 -3.93
N ILE A 200 8.18 -18.61 -2.64
CA ILE A 200 7.91 -19.73 -1.74
C ILE A 200 6.70 -20.54 -2.21
N SER A 201 5.59 -19.85 -2.53
CA SER A 201 4.33 -20.49 -2.94
C SER A 201 4.43 -21.19 -4.30
N ASN A 202 5.31 -20.70 -5.19
CA ASN A 202 5.54 -21.33 -6.49
C ASN A 202 6.49 -22.53 -6.40
N SER A 203 7.41 -22.53 -5.44
CA SER A 203 8.49 -23.52 -5.37
C SER A 203 8.17 -24.70 -4.45
N ILE A 204 7.41 -24.47 -3.38
CA ILE A 204 7.05 -25.52 -2.41
C ILE A 204 5.60 -25.94 -2.68
N SER A 205 5.42 -27.11 -3.30
CA SER A 205 4.11 -27.63 -3.76
C SER A 205 3.07 -27.78 -2.66
N ASP A 206 3.50 -27.98 -1.42
CA ASP A 206 2.63 -28.21 -0.26
C ASP A 206 2.11 -26.91 0.36
N ILE A 207 2.45 -25.75 -0.23
CA ILE A 207 1.97 -24.43 0.18
C ILE A 207 0.83 -23.99 -0.72
N ASP A 208 -0.27 -23.60 -0.08
CA ASP A 208 -1.48 -23.16 -0.77
C ASP A 208 -1.25 -21.85 -1.56
N GLN A 209 -1.35 -21.94 -2.88
CA GLN A 209 -1.20 -20.80 -3.79
C GLN A 209 -2.35 -19.78 -3.65
N GLU A 210 -3.52 -20.18 -3.13
CA GLU A 210 -4.62 -19.24 -2.88
C GLU A 210 -4.24 -18.18 -1.86
N LYS A 211 -3.35 -18.49 -0.91
CA LYS A 211 -2.82 -17.53 0.05
C LYS A 211 -2.20 -16.30 -0.63
N TYR A 212 -1.35 -16.52 -1.63
CA TYR A 212 -0.73 -15.42 -2.39
C TYR A 212 -1.78 -14.59 -3.14
N LYS A 213 -2.78 -15.25 -3.75
CA LYS A 213 -3.87 -14.53 -4.43
C LYS A 213 -4.70 -13.69 -3.46
N ASN A 214 -4.98 -14.21 -2.27
CA ASN A 214 -5.74 -13.51 -1.24
C ASN A 214 -5.03 -12.24 -0.76
N ILE A 215 -3.69 -12.26 -0.61
CA ILE A 215 -2.97 -11.04 -0.23
C ILE A 215 -2.93 -10.01 -1.36
N CYS A 216 -2.80 -10.45 -2.61
CA CYS A 216 -2.93 -9.56 -3.76
C CYS A 216 -4.31 -8.89 -3.79
N GLN A 217 -5.38 -9.64 -3.49
CA GLN A 217 -6.73 -9.09 -3.41
C GLN A 217 -6.87 -8.01 -2.33
N ILE A 218 -6.28 -8.22 -1.15
CA ILE A 218 -6.27 -7.20 -0.07
C ILE A 218 -5.56 -5.93 -0.53
N LEU A 219 -4.47 -6.04 -1.30
CA LEU A 219 -3.76 -4.88 -1.84
C LEU A 219 -4.60 -4.15 -2.90
N VAL A 220 -5.35 -4.88 -3.73
CA VAL A 220 -6.32 -4.29 -4.66
C VAL A 220 -7.39 -3.50 -3.90
N GLU A 221 -7.93 -4.04 -2.81
CA GLU A 221 -8.89 -3.32 -1.96
C GLU A 221 -8.28 -2.05 -1.35
N LYS A 222 -7.01 -2.11 -0.90
CA LYS A 222 -6.29 -0.92 -0.44
C LYS A 222 -6.11 0.13 -1.55
N LEU A 223 -5.84 -0.28 -2.79
CA LEU A 223 -5.78 0.65 -3.94
C LEU A 223 -7.12 1.36 -4.15
N GLU A 224 -8.23 0.60 -4.12
CA GLU A 224 -9.57 1.17 -4.28
C GLU A 224 -9.93 2.15 -3.15
N LEU A 225 -9.48 1.91 -1.93
CA LEU A 225 -9.62 2.84 -0.81
C LEU A 225 -8.86 4.15 -1.06
N VAL A 226 -7.62 4.08 -1.57
CA VAL A 226 -6.84 5.28 -1.94
C VAL A 226 -7.53 6.07 -3.06
N ILE A 227 -8.05 5.39 -4.08
CA ILE A 227 -8.80 6.02 -5.18
C ILE A 227 -10.08 6.70 -4.66
N THR A 228 -10.79 6.06 -3.73
CA THR A 228 -12.01 6.59 -3.13
C THR A 228 -11.71 7.80 -2.23
N SER A 229 -10.65 7.70 -1.42
CA SER A 229 -10.12 8.80 -0.60
C SER A 229 -9.83 10.01 -1.48
N PHE A 230 -9.06 9.83 -2.55
CA PHE A 230 -8.73 10.90 -3.49
C PHE A 230 -9.98 11.58 -4.05
N LYS A 231 -10.95 10.81 -4.56
CA LYS A 231 -12.19 11.37 -5.12
C LYS A 231 -12.95 12.22 -4.09
N SER A 232 -12.96 11.79 -2.82
CA SER A 232 -13.60 12.53 -1.72
C SER A 232 -12.84 13.81 -1.35
N SER A 233 -11.50 13.77 -1.35
CA SER A 233 -10.63 14.91 -1.09
C SER A 233 -10.72 15.96 -2.19
N VAL A 234 -10.86 15.53 -3.46
CA VAL A 234 -11.10 16.43 -4.60
C VAL A 234 -12.39 17.23 -4.41
N LEU A 235 -13.48 16.55 -4.05
CA LEU A 235 -14.78 17.21 -3.81
C LEU A 235 -14.76 18.17 -2.60
N SER A 236 -13.89 17.90 -1.64
CA SER A 236 -13.74 18.70 -0.41
C SER A 236 -12.66 19.79 -0.53
N ASN A 237 -12.05 19.97 -1.71
CA ASN A 237 -10.92 20.88 -1.96
C ASN A 237 -9.70 20.64 -1.03
N GLN A 238 -9.51 19.41 -0.56
CA GLN A 238 -8.37 19.02 0.29
C GLN A 238 -7.19 18.59 -0.59
N PHE A 239 -6.52 19.57 -1.20
CA PHE A 239 -5.52 19.34 -2.24
C PHE A 239 -4.25 18.63 -1.75
N ASP A 240 -3.81 18.88 -0.51
CA ASP A 240 -2.67 18.19 0.07
C ASP A 240 -2.92 16.67 0.19
N GLN A 241 -4.14 16.29 0.57
CA GLN A 241 -4.54 14.88 0.61
C GLN A 241 -4.63 14.28 -0.80
N CYS A 242 -5.14 15.03 -1.77
CA CYS A 242 -5.18 14.59 -3.17
C CYS A 242 -3.77 14.26 -3.68
N ILE A 243 -2.77 15.08 -3.33
CA ILE A 243 -1.37 14.85 -3.69
C ILE A 243 -0.83 13.62 -2.98
N SER A 244 -1.10 13.46 -1.68
CA SER A 244 -0.69 12.27 -0.94
C SER A 244 -1.23 11.01 -1.60
N ASP A 245 -2.52 10.97 -1.92
CA ASP A 245 -3.19 9.80 -2.49
C ASP A 245 -2.71 9.47 -3.92
N ILE A 246 -2.54 10.48 -4.79
CA ILE A 246 -2.04 10.26 -6.15
C ILE A 246 -0.55 9.86 -6.18
N THR A 247 0.25 10.36 -5.22
CA THR A 247 1.65 9.94 -5.03
C THR A 247 1.70 8.50 -4.55
N LYS A 248 0.89 8.14 -3.55
CA LYS A 248 0.77 6.77 -3.05
C LYS A 248 0.42 5.79 -4.16
N LEU A 249 -0.52 6.15 -5.04
CA LEU A 249 -0.86 5.31 -6.19
C LEU A 249 0.29 5.22 -7.21
N TYR A 250 0.97 6.33 -7.48
CA TYR A 250 2.11 6.36 -8.39
C TYR A 250 3.26 5.46 -7.90
N ASP A 251 3.60 5.55 -6.61
CA ASP A 251 4.63 4.71 -6.00
C ASP A 251 4.21 3.23 -6.04
N ALA A 252 2.93 2.94 -5.74
CA ALA A 252 2.38 1.60 -5.81
C ALA A 252 2.49 0.96 -7.20
N LEU A 253 2.39 1.75 -8.29
CA LEU A 253 2.61 1.23 -9.66
C LEU A 253 3.98 0.57 -9.80
N THR A 254 5.01 1.18 -9.22
CA THR A 254 6.39 0.66 -9.32
C THR A 254 6.64 -0.51 -8.37
N ILE A 255 6.01 -0.49 -7.19
CA ILE A 255 6.17 -1.51 -6.15
C ILE A 255 5.43 -2.79 -6.53
N LEU A 256 4.26 -2.69 -7.15
CA LEU A 256 3.35 -3.81 -7.38
C LEU A 256 3.31 -4.31 -8.83
N GLN A 257 4.13 -3.77 -9.73
CA GLN A 257 4.14 -4.12 -11.16
C GLN A 257 4.26 -5.62 -11.46
N ASP A 258 4.97 -6.37 -10.59
CA ASP A 258 5.24 -7.81 -10.78
C ASP A 258 4.21 -8.70 -10.07
N HIS A 259 3.25 -8.10 -9.36
CA HIS A 259 2.27 -8.76 -8.50
C HIS A 259 0.81 -8.50 -8.90
N LEU A 260 0.52 -7.32 -9.45
CA LEU A 260 -0.81 -6.90 -9.91
C LEU A 260 -0.78 -6.55 -11.40
N ASP A 261 -1.95 -6.41 -12.02
CA ASP A 261 -2.05 -5.97 -13.40
C ASP A 261 -1.60 -4.51 -13.53
N TYR A 262 -0.40 -4.33 -14.07
CA TYR A 262 0.22 -3.02 -14.26
C TYR A 262 -0.61 -2.10 -15.17
N GLU A 263 -1.23 -2.64 -16.22
CA GLU A 263 -2.02 -1.82 -17.15
C GLU A 263 -3.33 -1.37 -16.49
N ASP A 264 -4.00 -2.22 -15.70
CA ASP A 264 -5.17 -1.81 -14.92
C ASP A 264 -4.83 -0.69 -13.93
N MET A 265 -3.74 -0.84 -13.17
CA MET A 265 -3.30 0.19 -12.22
C MET A 265 -2.95 1.51 -12.92
N LYS A 266 -2.29 1.44 -14.09
CA LYS A 266 -1.93 2.61 -14.89
C LYS A 266 -3.17 3.31 -15.42
N ILE A 267 -4.18 2.56 -15.87
CA ILE A 267 -5.49 3.10 -16.27
C ILE A 267 -6.13 3.85 -15.10
N LYS A 268 -6.15 3.25 -13.89
CA LYS A 268 -6.70 3.90 -12.68
C LYS A 268 -5.96 5.19 -12.33
N TYR A 269 -4.64 5.19 -12.44
CA TYR A 269 -3.80 6.38 -12.22
C TYR A 269 -4.13 7.51 -13.22
N VAL A 270 -4.27 7.20 -14.51
CA VAL A 270 -4.68 8.18 -15.53
C VAL A 270 -6.09 8.71 -15.26
N GLN A 271 -7.04 7.83 -14.92
CA GLN A 271 -8.40 8.22 -14.60
C GLN A 271 -8.49 9.18 -13.41
N MET A 272 -7.61 9.06 -12.41
CA MET A 272 -7.55 10.02 -11.29
C MET A 272 -7.12 11.41 -11.75
N LYS A 273 -6.14 11.51 -12.64
CA LYS A 273 -5.73 12.79 -13.24
C LYS A 273 -6.87 13.41 -14.03
N GLU A 274 -7.51 12.61 -14.87
CA GLU A 274 -8.67 13.05 -15.66
C GLU A 274 -9.83 13.50 -14.78
N TYR A 275 -10.10 12.77 -13.70
CA TYR A 275 -11.14 13.12 -12.73
C TYR A 275 -10.87 14.48 -12.07
N PHE A 276 -9.64 14.72 -11.64
CA PHE A 276 -9.22 16.00 -11.06
C PHE A 276 -9.35 17.15 -12.07
N LEU A 277 -8.81 16.98 -13.28
CA LEU A 277 -8.89 17.99 -14.34
C LEU A 277 -10.34 18.28 -14.75
N LYS A 278 -11.18 17.25 -14.79
CA LYS A 278 -12.61 17.40 -15.06
C LYS A 278 -13.30 18.19 -13.95
N TYR A 279 -12.98 17.92 -12.69
CA TYR A 279 -13.52 18.68 -11.55
C TYR A 279 -13.18 20.18 -11.63
N LEU A 280 -11.93 20.54 -11.94
CA LEU A 280 -11.53 21.93 -12.13
C LEU A 280 -12.27 22.59 -13.29
N ASN A 281 -12.32 21.93 -14.44
CA ASN A 281 -13.03 22.42 -15.62
C ASN A 281 -14.54 22.57 -15.40
N ASP A 282 -15.18 21.61 -14.72
CA ASP A 282 -16.61 21.65 -14.41
C ASP A 282 -16.93 22.79 -13.42
N SER A 283 -16.03 23.05 -12.47
CA SER A 283 -16.14 24.18 -11.53
C SER A 283 -16.11 25.52 -12.28
N VAL A 284 -15.17 25.69 -13.21
CA VAL A 284 -15.09 26.87 -14.09
C VAL A 284 -16.29 26.96 -15.04
N ARG A 285 -16.71 25.84 -15.65
CA ARG A 285 -17.81 25.79 -16.62
C ARG A 285 -19.14 26.19 -16.02
N LYS A 286 -19.44 25.77 -14.79
CA LYS A 286 -20.65 26.18 -14.06
C LYS A 286 -20.71 27.69 -13.88
N LEU A 287 -19.58 28.31 -13.54
CA LEU A 287 -19.49 29.76 -13.33
C LEU A 287 -19.49 30.55 -14.63
N ASN A 288 -19.04 29.95 -15.74
CA ASN A 288 -19.07 30.62 -17.04
C ASN A 288 -20.49 31.03 -17.48
N LEU A 289 -21.53 30.33 -17.01
CA LEU A 289 -22.92 30.69 -17.29
C LEU A 289 -23.33 32.02 -16.64
N LEU A 290 -22.64 32.45 -15.58
CA LEU A 290 -22.92 33.71 -14.88
C LEU A 290 -22.58 34.93 -15.74
N PHE A 291 -21.57 34.84 -16.60
CA PHE A 291 -21.18 35.96 -17.48
C PHE A 291 -22.20 36.27 -18.59
N ASN A 292 -23.20 35.39 -18.79
CA ASN A 292 -24.31 35.66 -19.71
C ASN A 292 -25.44 36.46 -19.04
N GLN A 293 -25.37 36.69 -17.73
CA GLN A 293 -26.36 37.48 -17.00
C GLN A 293 -26.09 38.97 -17.21
N GLU A 294 -27.14 39.79 -17.22
CA GLU A 294 -26.99 41.25 -17.37
C GLU A 294 -26.30 41.92 -16.18
N LYS A 295 -26.39 41.31 -14.99
CA LYS A 295 -25.83 41.82 -13.75
C LYS A 295 -25.38 40.68 -12.84
N LEU A 296 -24.20 40.81 -12.22
CA LEU A 296 -23.73 39.86 -11.23
C LEU A 296 -24.19 40.25 -9.82
N HIS A 297 -24.86 39.32 -9.13
CA HIS A 297 -25.21 39.48 -7.71
C HIS A 297 -24.02 39.15 -6.81
N LYS A 298 -24.04 39.62 -5.56
CA LYS A 298 -22.97 39.37 -4.58
C LYS A 298 -22.60 37.89 -4.43
N ASN A 299 -23.60 37.00 -4.35
CA ASN A 299 -23.36 35.55 -4.26
C ASN A 299 -22.63 34.98 -5.48
N ASN A 300 -22.85 35.56 -6.67
CA ASN A 300 -22.15 35.16 -7.89
C ASN A 300 -20.66 35.55 -7.79
N ILE A 301 -20.40 36.76 -7.28
CA ILE A 301 -19.04 37.30 -7.11
C ILE A 301 -18.27 36.52 -6.04
N ASP A 302 -18.91 36.19 -4.92
CA ASP A 302 -18.33 35.34 -3.89
C ASP A 302 -17.97 33.95 -4.47
N SER A 303 -18.82 33.40 -5.35
CA SER A 303 -18.57 32.13 -6.04
C SER A 303 -17.39 32.22 -7.03
N LEU A 304 -17.28 33.34 -7.77
CA LEU A 304 -16.13 33.61 -8.64
C LEU A 304 -14.83 33.70 -7.82
N ASN A 305 -14.84 34.47 -6.73
CA ASN A 305 -13.69 34.63 -5.85
C ASN A 305 -13.24 33.30 -5.25
N ASN A 306 -14.17 32.50 -4.71
CA ASN A 306 -13.87 31.18 -4.17
C ASN A 306 -13.24 30.25 -5.22
N CYS A 307 -13.69 30.30 -6.48
CA CYS A 307 -13.11 29.52 -7.56
C CYS A 307 -11.71 30.02 -7.95
N VAL A 308 -11.48 31.33 -7.96
CA VAL A 308 -10.13 31.90 -8.19
C VAL A 308 -9.18 31.46 -7.09
N CYS A 309 -9.56 31.60 -5.82
CA CYS A 309 -8.77 31.14 -4.68
C CYS A 309 -8.46 29.64 -4.77
N MET A 310 -9.45 28.82 -5.14
CA MET A 310 -9.27 27.38 -5.33
C MET A 310 -8.24 27.06 -6.43
N LEU A 311 -8.34 27.71 -7.59
CA LEU A 311 -7.39 27.51 -8.68
C LEU A 311 -5.99 28.04 -8.34
N GLU A 312 -5.88 29.14 -7.59
CA GLU A 312 -4.60 29.65 -7.09
C GLU A 312 -3.94 28.67 -6.12
N LEU A 313 -4.71 28.07 -5.20
CA LEU A 313 -4.21 27.02 -4.31
C LEU A 313 -3.62 25.87 -5.13
N VAL A 314 -4.38 25.34 -6.10
CA VAL A 314 -3.92 24.25 -6.97
C VAL A 314 -2.66 24.64 -7.76
N LYS A 315 -2.63 25.85 -8.34
CA LYS A 315 -1.50 26.37 -9.12
C LYS A 315 -0.23 26.53 -8.27
N ASN A 316 -0.38 26.96 -7.02
CA ASN A 316 0.73 27.20 -6.10
C ASN A 316 1.25 25.90 -5.46
N THR A 317 0.47 24.82 -5.46
CA THR A 317 0.91 23.55 -4.92
C THR A 317 1.84 22.80 -5.87
N PHE A 318 3.14 23.02 -5.71
CA PHE A 318 4.21 22.47 -6.55
C PHE A 318 4.16 20.95 -6.74
N ALA A 319 3.73 20.21 -5.71
CA ALA A 319 3.71 18.74 -5.75
C ALA A 319 2.73 18.16 -6.79
N PHE A 320 1.69 18.90 -7.22
CA PHE A 320 0.85 18.46 -8.35
C PHE A 320 1.62 18.35 -9.66
N GLN A 321 2.70 19.12 -9.84
CA GLN A 321 3.48 19.15 -11.08
C GLN A 321 4.17 17.82 -11.38
N LEU A 322 4.37 16.97 -10.35
CA LEU A 322 4.89 15.61 -10.49
C LEU A 322 3.90 14.67 -11.20
N HIS A 323 2.61 15.03 -11.24
CA HIS A 323 1.56 14.16 -11.73
C HIS A 323 0.72 14.80 -12.84
N ILE A 324 0.48 16.11 -12.78
CA ILE A 324 -0.35 16.87 -13.71
C ILE A 324 0.50 18.00 -14.28
N SER A 325 0.41 18.22 -15.60
CA SER A 325 1.22 19.25 -16.23
C SER A 325 0.85 20.64 -15.69
N LYS A 326 1.88 21.45 -15.40
CA LYS A 326 1.71 22.82 -14.93
C LYS A 326 0.96 23.66 -15.97
N GLU A 327 1.28 23.48 -17.25
CA GLU A 327 0.66 24.17 -18.38
C GLU A 327 -0.86 23.99 -18.39
N THR A 328 -1.36 22.77 -18.15
CA THR A 328 -2.81 22.52 -18.13
C THR A 328 -3.52 23.27 -17.00
N ILE A 329 -2.92 23.35 -15.82
CA ILE A 329 -3.51 24.07 -14.67
C ILE A 329 -3.45 25.59 -14.91
N ASP A 330 -2.32 26.08 -15.42
CA ASP A 330 -2.13 27.49 -15.78
C ASP A 330 -3.14 27.92 -16.86
N ASP A 331 -3.37 27.08 -17.88
CA ASP A 331 -4.35 27.34 -18.93
C ASP A 331 -5.78 27.46 -18.38
N ILE A 332 -6.19 26.57 -17.46
CA ILE A 332 -7.54 26.64 -16.84
C ILE A 332 -7.67 27.94 -16.04
N TYR A 333 -6.65 28.29 -15.26
CA TYR A 333 -6.63 29.49 -14.43
C TYR A 333 -6.67 30.78 -15.26
N GLU A 334 -5.75 30.94 -16.23
CA GLU A 334 -5.68 32.15 -17.04
C GLU A 334 -6.91 32.30 -17.95
N ASN A 335 -7.43 31.22 -18.52
CA ASN A 335 -8.68 31.29 -19.30
C ASN A 335 -9.87 31.73 -18.45
N PHE A 336 -9.94 31.32 -17.18
CA PHE A 336 -10.99 31.76 -16.28
C PHE A 336 -10.83 33.23 -15.88
N LEU A 337 -9.61 33.67 -15.56
CA LEU A 337 -9.32 35.08 -15.27
C LEU A 337 -9.64 35.99 -16.45
N LEU A 338 -9.25 35.60 -17.67
CA LEU A 338 -9.54 36.36 -18.88
C LEU A 338 -11.03 36.59 -19.08
N LYS A 339 -11.89 35.64 -18.72
CA LYS A 339 -13.34 35.82 -18.80
C LYS A 339 -13.86 36.84 -17.79
N ILE A 340 -13.35 36.83 -16.56
CA ILE A 340 -13.69 37.84 -15.55
C ILE A 340 -13.25 39.23 -16.02
N LEU A 341 -12.02 39.34 -16.55
CA LEU A 341 -11.49 40.59 -17.10
C LEU A 341 -12.30 41.09 -18.30
N ASN A 342 -12.70 40.20 -19.21
CA ASN A 342 -13.54 40.57 -20.34
C ASN A 342 -14.90 41.09 -19.88
N TYR A 343 -15.54 40.45 -18.89
CA TYR A 343 -16.79 40.95 -18.32
C TYR A 343 -16.63 42.34 -17.70
N PHE A 344 -15.53 42.57 -16.97
CA PHE A 344 -15.19 43.88 -16.42
C PHE A 344 -15.02 44.96 -17.52
N GLU A 345 -14.31 44.63 -18.59
CA GLU A 345 -14.12 45.54 -19.73
C GLU A 345 -15.42 45.79 -20.51
N GLU A 346 -16.34 44.82 -20.59
CA GLU A 346 -17.67 45.03 -21.16
C GLU A 346 -18.51 46.02 -20.33
N ILE A 347 -18.41 46.00 -19.00
CA ILE A 347 -19.04 47.03 -18.16
C ILE A 347 -18.43 48.40 -18.45
N ILE A 348 -17.10 48.50 -18.58
CA ILE A 348 -16.43 49.75 -18.96
C ILE A 348 -16.92 50.26 -20.32
N LYS A 349 -17.10 49.38 -21.31
CA LYS A 349 -17.65 49.76 -22.62
C LYS A 349 -19.08 50.28 -22.48
N LYS A 350 -19.94 49.63 -21.70
CA LYS A 350 -21.30 50.10 -21.41
C LYS A 350 -21.28 51.50 -20.79
N ILE A 351 -20.41 51.76 -19.81
CA ILE A 351 -20.23 53.10 -19.23
C ILE A 351 -19.87 54.14 -20.29
N ASN A 352 -18.88 53.84 -21.16
CA ASN A 352 -18.48 54.78 -22.22
C ASN A 352 -19.60 55.06 -23.24
N ILE A 353 -20.52 54.11 -23.46
CA ILE A 353 -21.71 54.32 -24.30
C ILE A 353 -22.71 55.22 -23.58
N GLU A 354 -23.03 54.91 -22.33
CA GLU A 354 -24.01 55.65 -21.52
C GLU A 354 -23.58 57.10 -21.28
N LEU A 355 -22.27 57.39 -21.16
CA LEU A 355 -21.74 58.76 -21.05
C LEU A 355 -22.12 59.70 -22.23
N LYS A 356 -22.71 59.18 -23.31
CA LYS A 356 -23.20 59.97 -24.45
C LYS A 356 -24.67 60.40 -24.36
N HIS A 357 -25.43 59.90 -23.38
CA HIS A 357 -26.86 60.18 -23.23
C HIS A 357 -27.12 61.28 -22.18
N GLU A 358 -28.32 61.89 -22.14
CA GLU A 358 -28.67 62.88 -21.11
C GLU A 358 -29.27 62.18 -19.87
N ASN A 359 -28.89 62.61 -18.65
CA ASN A 359 -29.47 62.18 -17.35
C ASN A 359 -29.15 60.72 -16.91
N ILE A 360 -27.86 60.33 -16.90
CA ILE A 360 -27.41 58.92 -16.77
C ILE A 360 -26.72 58.56 -15.45
N PHE A 361 -26.51 59.50 -14.51
CA PHE A 361 -25.63 59.26 -13.34
C PHE A 361 -26.10 58.14 -12.40
N HIS A 362 -27.40 57.86 -12.29
CA HIS A 362 -27.89 56.73 -11.49
C HIS A 362 -27.48 55.38 -12.10
N ILE A 363 -27.46 55.27 -13.44
CA ILE A 363 -27.01 54.07 -14.14
C ILE A 363 -25.49 53.92 -13.98
N LEU A 364 -24.74 55.02 -14.01
CA LEU A 364 -23.30 55.04 -13.76
C LEU A 364 -22.93 54.59 -12.34
N GLU A 365 -23.70 54.98 -11.31
CA GLU A 365 -23.50 54.50 -9.94
C GLU A 365 -23.63 52.96 -9.89
N GLN A 366 -24.66 52.40 -10.55
CA GLN A 366 -24.88 50.95 -10.55
C GLN A 366 -23.74 50.17 -11.23
N PHE A 367 -23.21 50.69 -12.34
CA PHE A 367 -22.05 50.06 -12.99
C PHE A 367 -20.79 50.17 -12.15
N LEU A 368 -20.54 51.29 -11.47
CA LEU A 368 -19.38 51.41 -10.58
C LEU A 368 -19.46 50.46 -9.38
N ILE A 369 -20.65 50.32 -8.77
CA ILE A 369 -20.87 49.33 -7.70
C ILE A 369 -20.57 47.92 -8.20
N GLU A 370 -20.95 47.58 -9.44
CA GLU A 370 -20.65 46.27 -10.03
C GLU A 370 -19.16 46.08 -10.31
N LEU A 371 -18.46 47.10 -10.83
CA LEU A 371 -17.01 47.09 -11.01
C LEU A 371 -16.28 46.90 -9.67
N ASP A 372 -16.69 47.62 -8.62
CA ASP A 372 -16.12 47.48 -7.27
C ASP A 372 -16.32 46.06 -6.73
N SER A 373 -17.51 45.51 -6.93
CA SER A 373 -17.83 44.17 -6.45
C SER A 373 -16.95 43.12 -7.13
N ILE A 374 -16.68 43.24 -8.44
CA ILE A 374 -15.75 42.35 -9.14
C ILE A 374 -14.30 42.53 -8.63
N ARG A 375 -13.92 43.76 -8.29
CA ARG A 375 -12.59 44.10 -7.75
C ARG A 375 -12.36 43.61 -6.31
N ILE A 376 -13.33 42.95 -5.66
CA ILE A 376 -13.08 42.19 -4.43
C ILE A 376 -12.07 41.05 -4.67
N ILE A 377 -12.01 40.54 -5.91
CA ILE A 377 -11.04 39.54 -6.32
C ILE A 377 -9.67 40.21 -6.52
N SER A 378 -8.71 39.97 -5.63
CA SER A 378 -7.44 40.70 -5.53
C SER A 378 -6.63 40.74 -6.84
N ILE A 379 -6.55 39.61 -7.57
CA ILE A 379 -5.83 39.56 -8.85
C ILE A 379 -6.52 40.41 -9.94
N ILE A 380 -7.85 40.51 -9.90
CA ILE A 380 -8.62 41.34 -10.83
C ILE A 380 -8.44 42.81 -10.46
N GLU A 381 -8.50 43.16 -9.17
CA GLU A 381 -8.22 44.51 -8.69
C GLU A 381 -6.89 45.04 -9.23
N PHE A 382 -5.82 44.25 -9.08
CA PHE A 382 -4.49 44.59 -9.56
C PHE A 382 -4.47 44.80 -11.08
N LYS A 383 -5.04 43.86 -11.85
CA LYS A 383 -5.04 43.93 -13.33
C LYS A 383 -5.92 45.06 -13.89
N THR A 384 -6.98 45.47 -13.19
CA THR A 384 -7.95 46.47 -13.68
C THR A 384 -7.82 47.87 -13.07
N THR A 385 -6.89 48.08 -12.14
CA THR A 385 -6.68 49.37 -11.45
C THR A 385 -6.59 50.55 -12.42
N ARG A 386 -5.79 50.45 -13.49
CA ARG A 386 -5.60 51.54 -14.45
C ARG A 386 -6.88 51.86 -15.23
N SER A 387 -7.58 50.84 -15.74
CA SER A 387 -8.80 51.04 -16.52
C SER A 387 -9.95 51.55 -15.64
N TYR A 388 -10.03 51.07 -14.39
CA TYR A 388 -10.98 51.57 -13.39
C TYR A 388 -10.80 53.07 -13.09
N TYR A 389 -9.60 53.52 -12.74
CA TYR A 389 -9.39 54.94 -12.42
C TYR A 389 -9.51 55.83 -13.67
N SER A 390 -9.20 55.31 -14.85
CA SER A 390 -9.43 56.03 -16.11
C SER A 390 -10.91 56.26 -16.38
N ILE A 391 -11.78 55.25 -16.17
CA ILE A 391 -13.22 55.43 -16.38
C ILE A 391 -13.85 56.32 -15.31
N LEU A 392 -13.40 56.20 -14.05
CA LEU A 392 -13.81 57.11 -12.97
C LEU A 392 -13.45 58.56 -13.30
N GLY A 393 -12.23 58.79 -13.82
CA GLY A 393 -11.80 60.11 -14.31
C GLY A 393 -12.73 60.68 -15.38
N LYS A 394 -13.11 59.88 -16.38
CA LYS A 394 -14.06 60.28 -17.44
C LYS A 394 -15.44 60.63 -16.89
N ILE A 395 -15.95 59.87 -15.90
CA ILE A 395 -17.22 60.18 -15.24
C ILE A 395 -17.15 61.53 -14.53
N ILE A 396 -16.04 61.82 -13.86
CA ILE A 396 -15.80 63.11 -13.19
C ILE A 396 -15.66 64.25 -14.20
N GLU A 397 -14.97 64.03 -15.32
CA GLU A 397 -14.90 65.02 -16.41
C GLU A 397 -16.28 65.34 -16.98
N TYR A 398 -17.12 64.33 -17.18
CA TYR A 398 -18.51 64.48 -17.63
C TYR A 398 -19.38 65.21 -16.58
N LEU A 399 -19.17 64.97 -15.29
CA LEU A 399 -19.78 65.72 -14.20
C LEU A 399 -19.43 67.22 -14.29
N HIS A 400 -18.15 67.57 -14.47
CA HIS A 400 -17.73 68.95 -14.63
C HIS A 400 -18.27 69.60 -15.91
N GLN A 401 -18.40 68.85 -17.01
CA GLN A 401 -19.05 69.34 -18.22
C GLN A 401 -20.54 69.63 -17.97
N SER A 402 -21.24 68.72 -17.27
CA SER A 402 -22.64 68.91 -16.91
C SER A 402 -22.83 70.14 -16.01
N LYS A 403 -21.89 70.41 -15.09
CA LYS A 403 -21.84 71.66 -14.31
C LYS A 403 -21.77 72.90 -15.21
N ARG A 404 -20.82 72.93 -16.15
CA ARG A 404 -20.65 74.06 -17.08
C ARG A 404 -21.91 74.29 -17.93
N ASP A 405 -22.55 73.22 -18.37
CA ASP A 405 -23.79 73.30 -19.14
C ASP A 405 -24.92 73.93 -18.30
N VAL A 406 -25.01 73.59 -17.01
CA VAL A 406 -25.95 74.24 -16.07
C VAL A 406 -25.60 75.70 -15.82
N GLU A 407 -24.33 76.04 -15.61
CA GLU A 407 -23.88 77.42 -15.42
C GLU A 407 -24.20 78.30 -16.63
N GLN A 408 -24.03 77.76 -17.84
CA GLN A 408 -24.38 78.45 -19.08
C GLN A 408 -25.90 78.68 -19.17
N LEU A 409 -26.71 77.63 -18.93
CA LEU A 409 -28.17 77.74 -18.94
C LEU A 409 -28.70 78.71 -17.87
N LEU A 410 -28.06 78.79 -16.69
CA LEU A 410 -28.36 79.78 -15.66
C LEU A 410 -27.97 81.19 -16.11
N THR A 411 -26.82 81.35 -16.75
CA THR A 411 -26.38 82.65 -17.28
C THR A 411 -27.34 83.17 -18.35
N ASP A 412 -27.80 82.32 -19.26
CA ASP A 412 -28.77 82.65 -20.31
C ASP A 412 -30.13 83.03 -19.69
N LEU A 413 -30.52 82.37 -18.58
CA LEU A 413 -31.71 82.68 -17.80
C LEU A 413 -31.64 84.06 -17.12
N PHE A 414 -30.51 84.40 -16.49
CA PHE A 414 -30.31 85.70 -15.87
C PHE A 414 -30.16 86.84 -16.88
N ARG A 415 -29.79 86.54 -18.14
CA ARG A 415 -29.70 87.53 -19.24
C ARG A 415 -31.02 87.79 -19.97
N GLN A 416 -32.12 87.14 -19.58
CA GLN A 416 -33.45 87.29 -20.19
C GLN A 416 -33.48 87.00 -21.70
N GLU A 417 -32.70 86.02 -22.19
CA GLU A 417 -32.80 85.60 -23.59
C GLU A 417 -34.12 84.85 -23.85
N GLU A 418 -34.81 85.13 -24.97
CA GLU A 418 -36.18 84.66 -25.27
C GLU A 418 -36.35 83.12 -25.41
N LYS A 419 -35.29 82.31 -25.30
CA LYS A 419 -35.32 80.85 -25.51
C LYS A 419 -34.51 80.06 -24.47
N VAL A 420 -34.78 80.27 -23.19
CA VAL A 420 -34.24 79.39 -22.14
C VAL A 420 -35.02 78.07 -22.10
N ASN A 421 -34.32 76.95 -22.24
CA ASN A 421 -34.92 75.61 -22.14
C ASN A 421 -35.01 75.17 -20.67
N TYR A 422 -36.08 75.59 -19.99
CA TYR A 422 -36.34 75.31 -18.57
C TYR A 422 -36.40 73.80 -18.25
N ASP A 423 -36.95 72.98 -19.15
CA ASP A 423 -37.01 71.52 -18.97
C ASP A 423 -35.61 70.89 -18.95
N LYS A 424 -34.70 71.40 -19.79
CA LYS A 424 -33.30 70.95 -19.81
C LYS A 424 -32.57 71.35 -18.53
N LEU A 425 -32.77 72.59 -18.07
CA LEU A 425 -32.16 73.09 -16.82
C LEU A 425 -32.60 72.27 -15.60
N ILE A 426 -33.91 72.00 -15.45
CA ILE A 426 -34.44 71.18 -14.35
C ILE A 426 -33.87 69.75 -14.40
N LYS A 427 -33.83 69.13 -15.59
CA LYS A 427 -33.27 67.79 -15.75
C LYS A 427 -31.78 67.74 -15.40
N CYS A 428 -30.98 68.71 -15.84
CA CYS A 428 -29.55 68.77 -15.53
C CYS A 428 -29.29 69.03 -14.03
N LEU A 429 -30.08 69.89 -13.37
CA LEU A 429 -29.96 70.13 -11.92
C LEU A 429 -30.34 68.88 -11.10
N LEU A 430 -31.43 68.19 -11.45
CA LEU A 430 -31.81 66.92 -10.81
C LEU A 430 -30.74 65.84 -11.03
N SER A 431 -30.19 65.78 -12.25
CA SER A 431 -29.10 64.89 -12.62
C SER A 431 -27.86 65.13 -11.77
N LEU A 432 -27.43 66.39 -11.61
CA LEU A 432 -26.29 66.77 -10.77
C LEU A 432 -26.53 66.47 -9.28
N LYS A 433 -27.71 66.78 -8.75
CA LYS A 433 -28.07 66.45 -7.37
C LYS A 433 -28.00 64.94 -7.08
N ASN A 434 -28.34 64.12 -8.07
CA ASN A 434 -28.27 62.66 -7.97
C ASN A 434 -26.84 62.09 -8.09
N THR A 435 -25.80 62.93 -8.12
CA THR A 435 -24.38 62.51 -8.21
C THR A 435 -23.63 62.49 -6.88
N GLN A 436 -24.31 62.72 -5.75
CA GLN A 436 -23.71 62.73 -4.41
C GLN A 436 -22.89 61.47 -4.09
N TRP A 437 -23.22 60.34 -4.72
CA TRP A 437 -22.50 59.08 -4.58
C TRP A 437 -21.04 59.14 -5.05
N ILE A 438 -20.65 60.08 -5.93
CA ILE A 438 -19.26 60.25 -6.39
C ILE A 438 -18.31 60.59 -5.23
N GLU A 439 -18.83 61.21 -4.17
CA GLU A 439 -18.06 61.54 -2.96
C GLU A 439 -17.47 60.30 -2.27
N LYS A 440 -18.11 59.13 -2.44
CA LYS A 440 -17.57 57.84 -1.96
C LYS A 440 -16.29 57.43 -2.69
N TYR A 441 -16.07 57.94 -3.90
CA TYR A 441 -14.98 57.57 -4.80
C TYR A 441 -13.90 58.63 -4.88
N ARG A 442 -14.27 59.92 -4.80
CA ARG A 442 -13.32 61.04 -4.78
C ARG A 442 -13.89 62.19 -3.95
N THR A 443 -13.28 62.40 -2.79
CA THR A 443 -13.67 63.45 -1.85
C THR A 443 -13.45 64.84 -2.42
N GLY A 444 -14.40 65.75 -2.19
CA GLY A 444 -14.38 67.15 -2.60
C GLY A 444 -15.04 67.43 -3.95
N VAL A 445 -15.25 66.41 -4.79
CA VAL A 445 -15.72 66.62 -6.17
C VAL A 445 -17.18 67.07 -6.20
N TYR A 446 -18.05 66.48 -5.37
CA TYR A 446 -19.47 66.86 -5.36
C TYR A 446 -19.65 68.25 -4.76
N SER A 447 -18.94 68.57 -3.68
CA SER A 447 -18.96 69.91 -3.08
C SER A 447 -18.47 70.98 -4.05
N ASP A 448 -17.38 70.74 -4.78
CA ASP A 448 -16.84 71.67 -5.77
C ASP A 448 -17.80 71.89 -6.94
N VAL A 449 -18.62 70.90 -7.27
CA VAL A 449 -19.58 70.98 -8.38
C VAL A 449 -20.84 71.72 -7.97
N MET A 450 -21.31 71.54 -6.74
CA MET A 450 -22.55 72.14 -6.24
C MET A 450 -22.36 73.54 -5.63
N SER A 451 -21.22 73.86 -5.02
CA SER A 451 -20.97 75.16 -4.37
C SER A 451 -21.24 76.34 -5.28
N ASP A 452 -20.74 76.27 -6.53
CA ASP A 452 -20.81 77.39 -7.47
C ASP A 452 -22.20 77.55 -8.11
N ILE A 453 -23.02 76.50 -8.05
CA ILE A 453 -24.42 76.52 -8.51
C ILE A 453 -25.31 77.04 -7.37
N GLU A 454 -25.05 76.62 -6.12
CA GLU A 454 -25.75 77.07 -4.92
C GLU A 454 -25.49 78.54 -4.61
N GLU A 455 -24.30 79.08 -4.92
CA GLU A 455 -23.99 80.53 -4.76
C GLU A 455 -24.69 81.43 -5.80
N LYS A 456 -25.13 80.87 -6.94
CA LYS A 456 -25.80 81.62 -8.03
C LYS A 456 -27.33 81.60 -7.93
N PHE A 457 -27.88 80.80 -7.02
CA PHE A 457 -29.30 80.79 -6.64
C PHE A 457 -29.47 81.57 -5.32
#